data_AF-A0A850X239-F1
#
_entry.id   AF-A0A850X239-F1
#
_cell.length_a   1.000
_cell.length_b   1.000
_cell.length_c   1.000
_cell.angle_alpha   90.00
_cell.angle_beta   90.00
_cell.angle_gamma   90.00
#
_symmetry.space_group_name_H-M   'P 1'
#
loop_
_entity.id
_entity.type
_entity.pdbx_description
1 polymer ?
#
loop_
_entity_poly.entity_id
_entity_poly.type
_entity_poly.pdbx_seq_one_letter_code
_entity_poly.pdbx_strand_id
1 'polypeptide(L)'
;GLILDKIVEEVNPSVALELGTYCGYSAVRIARLLKAGASLLTVELNPEVAAIAKQIIEFAGVQDKVKLLEGPSQEIIPQLKKKYEVDTLDFVFLDHWKDRYAPDTILLQECNLLRKGSVLLADNVITPGAPEFIKYIRNNPRFQCTNYPSHLEYMKVEDAMEKAVFLG
;
A
#
# COMPACT_ATOMS: atom_id res chain seq x y z
N GLY A 1 -1.44 0.90 -12.10
CA GLY A 1 -1.45 0.24 -13.42
C GLY A 1 -2.34 -1.00 -13.39
N LEU A 2 -2.38 -1.77 -14.49
CA LEU A 2 -3.26 -2.94 -14.63
C LEU A 2 -3.00 -4.03 -13.58
N ILE A 3 -1.75 -4.18 -13.12
CA ILE A 3 -1.38 -5.12 -12.05
C ILE A 3 -2.08 -4.74 -10.74
N LEU A 4 -1.92 -3.48 -10.29
CA LEU A 4 -2.60 -2.97 -9.10
C LEU A 4 -4.11 -3.16 -9.18
N ASP A 5 -4.73 -2.80 -10.32
CA ASP A 5 -6.17 -2.94 -10.51
C ASP A 5 -6.62 -4.40 -10.32
N LYS A 6 -5.94 -5.34 -11.00
CA LYS A 6 -6.22 -6.78 -10.93
C LYS A 6 -6.08 -7.32 -9.50
N ILE A 7 -5.04 -6.90 -8.77
CA ILE A 7 -4.82 -7.38 -7.40
C ILE A 7 -5.89 -6.82 -6.45
N VAL A 8 -6.29 -5.56 -6.59
CA VAL A 8 -7.37 -4.99 -5.77
C VAL A 8 -8.69 -5.71 -6.04
N GLU A 9 -8.99 -6.04 -7.29
CA GLU A 9 -10.18 -6.83 -7.66
C GLU A 9 -10.12 -8.27 -7.11
N GLU A 10 -8.97 -8.93 -7.21
CA GLU A 10 -8.73 -10.29 -6.67
C GLU A 10 -8.92 -10.34 -5.15
N VAL A 11 -8.34 -9.37 -4.43
CA VAL A 11 -8.40 -9.30 -2.97
C VAL A 11 -9.77 -8.83 -2.49
N ASN A 12 -10.42 -7.92 -3.24
CA ASN A 12 -11.67 -7.27 -2.88
C ASN A 12 -11.67 -6.75 -1.42
N PRO A 13 -10.74 -5.84 -1.07
CA PRO A 13 -10.49 -5.44 0.31
C PRO A 13 -11.65 -4.61 0.88
N SER A 14 -11.95 -4.82 2.17
CA SER A 14 -12.81 -3.95 2.97
C SER A 14 -11.99 -2.81 3.58
N VAL A 15 -10.75 -3.08 4.00
CA VAL A 15 -9.83 -2.06 4.51
C VAL A 15 -8.48 -2.19 3.80
N ALA A 16 -8.12 -1.14 3.07
CA ALA A 16 -6.84 -1.02 2.39
C ALA A 16 -5.96 0.05 3.05
N LEU A 17 -4.64 -0.16 3.04
CA LEU A 17 -3.63 0.83 3.40
C LEU A 17 -2.75 1.13 2.19
N GLU A 18 -2.44 2.39 1.96
CA GLU A 18 -1.40 2.84 1.02
C GLU A 18 -0.35 3.62 1.81
N LEU A 19 0.92 3.29 1.57
CA LEU A 19 2.07 4.02 2.13
C LEU A 19 2.78 4.72 0.97
N GLY A 20 2.63 6.05 0.88
CA GLY A 20 3.08 6.88 -0.23
C GLY A 20 1.92 7.29 -1.13
N THR A 21 1.28 8.42 -0.82
CA THR A 21 0.14 8.91 -1.63
C THR A 21 0.62 9.67 -2.87
N TYR A 22 1.70 10.44 -2.74
CA TYR A 22 2.15 11.42 -3.72
C TYR A 22 0.98 12.30 -4.21
N CYS A 23 0.78 12.47 -5.51
CA CYS A 23 -0.36 13.22 -6.06
C CYS A 23 -1.70 12.47 -6.00
N GLY A 24 -1.81 11.30 -5.36
CA GLY A 24 -3.08 10.57 -5.20
C GLY A 24 -3.50 9.70 -6.39
N TYR A 25 -2.60 9.43 -7.34
CA TYR A 25 -2.90 8.61 -8.51
C TYR A 25 -3.32 7.17 -8.14
N SER A 26 -2.48 6.51 -7.34
CA SER A 26 -2.72 5.15 -6.84
C SER A 26 -3.90 5.12 -5.86
N ALA A 27 -4.05 6.15 -5.01
CA ALA A 27 -5.21 6.32 -4.15
C ALA A 27 -6.53 6.28 -4.95
N VAL A 28 -6.63 7.08 -6.03
CA VAL A 28 -7.81 7.09 -6.92
C VAL A 28 -7.96 5.74 -7.64
N ARG A 29 -6.86 5.10 -8.07
CA ARG A 29 -6.89 3.76 -8.69
C ARG A 29 -7.47 2.69 -7.78
N ILE A 30 -7.06 2.67 -6.53
CA ILE A 30 -7.55 1.70 -5.54
C ILE A 30 -9.01 2.04 -5.21
N ALA A 31 -9.30 3.30 -4.84
CA ALA A 31 -10.60 3.72 -4.34
C ALA A 31 -11.75 3.52 -5.34
N ARG A 32 -11.50 3.66 -6.65
CA ARG A 32 -12.54 3.41 -7.67
C ARG A 32 -12.97 1.94 -7.75
N LEU A 33 -12.14 1.00 -7.31
CA LEU A 33 -12.41 -0.44 -7.32
C LEU A 33 -13.01 -0.96 -6.01
N LEU A 34 -12.94 -0.16 -4.94
CA LEU A 34 -13.51 -0.52 -3.64
C LEU A 34 -15.04 -0.58 -3.69
N LYS A 35 -15.61 -1.62 -3.07
CA LYS A 35 -17.05 -1.77 -2.88
C LYS A 35 -17.61 -0.75 -1.89
N ALA A 36 -18.93 -0.59 -1.86
CA ALA A 36 -19.59 0.25 -0.86
C ALA A 36 -19.26 -0.26 0.56
N GLY A 37 -18.92 0.67 1.46
CA GLY A 37 -18.49 0.37 2.83
C GLY A 37 -17.02 -0.01 2.99
N ALA A 38 -16.28 -0.23 1.89
CA ALA A 38 -14.84 -0.40 1.96
C ALA A 38 -14.11 0.95 1.98
N SER A 39 -12.94 0.99 2.60
CA SER A 39 -12.14 2.22 2.76
C SER A 39 -10.67 2.00 2.45
N LEU A 40 -10.03 3.08 1.98
CA LEU A 40 -8.60 3.22 1.83
C LEU A 40 -8.08 4.24 2.83
N LEU A 41 -7.12 3.86 3.66
CA LEU A 41 -6.27 4.80 4.37
C LEU A 41 -5.00 5.00 3.54
N THR A 42 -4.66 6.23 3.22
CA THR A 42 -3.43 6.55 2.48
C THR A 42 -2.55 7.49 3.27
N VAL A 43 -1.24 7.24 3.31
CA VAL A 43 -0.29 7.94 4.16
C VAL A 43 0.70 8.74 3.30
N GLU A 44 0.77 10.04 3.56
CA GLU A 44 1.70 10.96 2.90
C GLU A 44 2.54 11.72 3.93
N LEU A 45 3.85 11.73 3.72
CA LEU A 45 4.81 12.40 4.61
C LEU A 45 4.80 13.91 4.40
N ASN A 46 4.75 14.36 3.15
CA ASN A 46 4.88 15.77 2.80
C ASN A 46 3.50 16.46 2.80
N PRO A 47 3.25 17.45 3.67
CA PRO A 47 1.94 18.10 3.78
C PRO A 47 1.53 18.88 2.52
N GLU A 48 2.49 19.45 1.77
CA GLU A 48 2.18 20.15 0.52
C GLU A 48 1.71 19.16 -0.56
N VAL A 49 2.36 18.00 -0.62
CA VAL A 49 1.97 16.90 -1.52
C VAL A 49 0.64 16.29 -1.09
N ALA A 50 0.41 16.12 0.21
CA ALA A 50 -0.86 15.67 0.76
C ALA A 50 -2.01 16.62 0.37
N ALA A 51 -1.78 17.94 0.40
CA ALA A 51 -2.78 18.92 -0.03
C ALA A 51 -3.13 18.80 -1.53
N ILE A 52 -2.16 18.42 -2.37
CA ILE A 52 -2.40 18.12 -3.79
C ILE A 52 -3.20 16.82 -3.93
N ALA A 53 -2.81 15.76 -3.23
CA ALA A 53 -3.51 14.49 -3.24
C ALA A 53 -4.97 14.64 -2.85
N LYS A 54 -5.24 15.41 -1.79
CA LYS A 54 -6.60 15.70 -1.31
C LYS A 54 -7.46 16.32 -2.40
N GLN A 55 -6.96 17.33 -3.11
CA GLN A 55 -7.69 17.95 -4.22
C GLN A 55 -7.97 16.97 -5.35
N ILE A 56 -7.03 16.08 -5.67
CA ILE A 56 -7.19 15.06 -6.71
C ILE A 56 -8.22 14.00 -6.29
N ILE A 57 -8.20 13.58 -5.03
CA ILE A 57 -9.16 12.63 -4.44
C ILE A 57 -10.58 13.21 -4.47
N GLU A 58 -10.75 14.47 -4.07
CA GLU A 58 -12.02 15.20 -4.10
C GLU A 58 -12.51 15.40 -5.55
N PHE A 59 -11.62 15.82 -6.46
CA PHE A 59 -11.95 15.99 -7.87
C PHE A 59 -12.41 14.68 -8.53
N ALA A 60 -11.79 13.56 -8.16
CA ALA A 60 -12.17 12.23 -8.64
C ALA A 60 -13.48 11.70 -8.05
N GLY A 61 -14.06 12.37 -7.03
CA GLY A 61 -15.31 11.97 -6.40
C GLY A 61 -15.20 10.71 -5.53
N VAL A 62 -14.00 10.40 -5.03
CA VAL A 62 -13.74 9.19 -4.21
C VAL A 62 -13.41 9.51 -2.75
N GLN A 63 -13.53 10.77 -2.33
CA GLN A 63 -13.19 11.23 -0.99
C GLN A 63 -13.92 10.48 0.13
N ASP A 64 -15.15 10.02 -0.11
CA ASP A 64 -15.92 9.28 0.90
C ASP A 64 -15.34 7.89 1.20
N LYS A 65 -14.47 7.39 0.32
CA LYS A 65 -13.78 6.10 0.47
C LYS A 65 -12.33 6.24 0.93
N VAL A 66 -11.77 7.45 0.91
CA VAL A 66 -10.33 7.66 1.12
C VAL A 66 -10.08 8.55 2.33
N LYS A 67 -9.30 8.05 3.27
CA LYS A 67 -8.81 8.81 4.42
C LYS A 67 -7.31 9.08 4.25
N LEU A 68 -6.98 10.32 3.92
CA LEU A 68 -5.60 10.80 3.83
C LEU A 68 -5.06 11.08 5.24
N LEU A 69 -3.91 10.49 5.57
CA LEU A 69 -3.22 10.65 6.84
C LEU A 69 -1.86 11.30 6.59
N GLU A 70 -1.66 12.48 7.16
CA GLU A 70 -0.40 13.21 7.04
C GLU A 70 0.58 12.78 8.14
N GLY A 71 1.80 12.44 7.72
CA GLY A 71 2.90 12.11 8.62
C GLY A 71 3.71 10.89 8.18
N PRO A 72 4.81 10.60 8.91
CA PRO A 72 5.67 9.46 8.61
C PRO A 72 4.96 8.13 8.90
N SER A 73 5.16 7.14 8.03
CA SER A 73 4.52 5.82 8.12
C SER A 73 4.80 5.14 9.47
N GLN A 74 6.01 5.23 10.00
CA GLN A 74 6.37 4.66 11.31
C GLN A 74 5.62 5.24 12.51
N GLU A 75 5.11 6.46 12.39
CA GLU A 75 4.29 7.08 13.44
C GLU A 75 2.81 6.80 13.23
N ILE A 76 2.37 6.70 11.96
CA ILE A 76 0.96 6.46 11.62
C ILE A 76 0.57 5.00 11.86
N ILE A 77 1.40 4.03 11.48
CA ILE A 77 1.10 2.59 11.59
C ILE A 77 0.68 2.20 13.03
N PRO A 78 1.42 2.56 14.10
CA PRO A 78 1.03 2.23 15.48
C PRO A 78 -0.30 2.85 15.93
N GLN A 79 -0.76 3.93 15.26
CA GLN A 79 -2.00 4.61 15.58
C GLN A 79 -3.22 3.96 14.90
N LEU A 80 -3.04 3.12 13.88
CA LEU A 80 -4.13 2.55 13.06
C LEU A 80 -5.20 1.86 13.89
N LYS A 81 -4.81 0.99 14.86
CA LYS A 81 -5.79 0.31 15.72
C LYS A 81 -6.58 1.27 16.62
N LYS A 82 -5.89 2.17 17.33
CA LYS A 82 -6.50 2.96 18.41
C LYS A 82 -7.19 4.23 17.93
N LYS A 83 -6.59 4.93 16.96
CA LYS A 83 -7.05 6.24 16.49
C LYS A 83 -7.94 6.14 15.26
N TYR A 84 -7.68 5.15 14.42
CA TYR A 84 -8.37 4.98 13.14
C TYR A 84 -9.24 3.72 13.09
N GLU A 85 -9.37 3.02 14.22
CA GLU A 85 -10.29 1.88 14.42
C GLU A 85 -10.09 0.75 13.39
N VAL A 86 -8.87 0.62 12.88
CA VAL A 86 -8.48 -0.46 11.97
C VAL A 86 -8.14 -1.69 12.79
N ASP A 87 -8.95 -2.75 12.72
CA ASP A 87 -8.56 -4.00 13.36
C ASP A 87 -7.41 -4.67 12.59
N THR A 88 -7.64 -5.04 11.33
CA THR A 88 -6.62 -5.62 10.44
C THR A 88 -6.79 -5.08 9.03
N LEU A 89 -5.75 -5.23 8.21
CA LEU A 89 -5.69 -4.75 6.83
C LEU A 89 -5.87 -5.92 5.88
N ASP A 90 -6.74 -5.76 4.88
CA ASP A 90 -6.93 -6.77 3.85
C ASP A 90 -5.88 -6.62 2.74
N PHE A 91 -5.52 -5.38 2.44
CA PHE A 91 -4.59 -5.00 1.39
C PHE A 91 -3.67 -3.87 1.84
N VAL A 92 -2.39 -3.95 1.49
CA VAL A 92 -1.38 -2.91 1.74
C VAL A 92 -0.60 -2.64 0.45
N PHE A 93 -0.65 -1.41 -0.04
CA PHE A 93 0.17 -0.95 -1.15
C PHE A 93 1.37 -0.17 -0.63
N LEU A 94 2.59 -0.62 -0.95
CA LEU A 94 3.82 0.08 -0.59
C LEU A 94 4.36 0.80 -1.81
N ASP A 95 4.35 2.14 -1.79
CA ASP A 95 4.92 3.00 -2.84
C ASP A 95 5.54 4.30 -2.31
N HIS A 96 6.12 4.24 -1.10
CA HIS A 96 6.88 5.34 -0.51
C HIS A 96 8.40 5.06 -0.65
N TRP A 97 9.22 5.57 0.25
CA TRP A 97 10.65 5.30 0.31
C TRP A 97 10.97 3.81 0.45
N LYS A 98 11.73 3.25 -0.49
CA LYS A 98 11.95 1.80 -0.60
C LYS A 98 12.66 1.20 0.62
N ASP A 99 13.55 1.97 1.27
CA ASP A 99 14.23 1.57 2.52
C ASP A 99 13.26 1.38 3.71
N ARG A 100 12.04 1.90 3.60
CA ARG A 100 11.01 1.79 4.63
C ARG A 100 10.11 0.55 4.46
N TYR A 101 10.14 -0.12 3.31
CA TYR A 101 9.24 -1.25 3.04
C TYR A 101 9.42 -2.41 4.03
N ALA A 102 10.68 -2.79 4.30
CA ALA A 102 10.99 -3.84 5.27
C ALA A 102 10.59 -3.45 6.71
N PRO A 103 11.08 -2.33 7.28
CA PRO A 103 10.71 -1.96 8.65
C PRO A 103 9.22 -1.68 8.83
N ASP A 104 8.53 -1.09 7.85
CA ASP A 104 7.08 -0.88 7.95
C ASP A 104 6.30 -2.20 7.85
N THR A 105 6.76 -3.16 7.04
CA THR A 105 6.17 -4.52 7.00
C THR A 105 6.35 -5.25 8.32
N ILE A 106 7.49 -5.08 8.99
CA ILE A 106 7.73 -5.63 10.33
C ILE A 106 6.80 -4.95 11.33
N LEU A 107 6.72 -3.61 11.31
CA LEU A 107 5.89 -2.83 12.22
C LEU A 107 4.40 -3.17 12.08
N LEU A 108 3.90 -3.40 10.85
CA LEU A 108 2.54 -3.87 10.59
C LEU A 108 2.26 -5.21 11.28
N GLN A 109 3.22 -6.13 11.31
CA GLN A 109 3.10 -7.41 12.02
C GLN A 109 3.15 -7.22 13.55
N GLU A 110 4.08 -6.42 14.05
CA GLU A 110 4.22 -6.13 15.49
C GLU A 110 2.98 -5.44 16.06
N CYS A 111 2.35 -4.58 15.26
CA CYS A 111 1.09 -3.93 15.60
C CYS A 111 -0.14 -4.84 15.41
N ASN A 112 0.05 -6.11 15.00
CA ASN A 112 -1.02 -7.07 14.69
C ASN A 112 -2.07 -6.52 13.69
N LEU A 113 -1.60 -5.81 12.67
CA LEU A 113 -2.43 -5.26 11.60
C LEU A 113 -2.56 -6.22 10.41
N LEU A 114 -1.68 -7.21 10.29
CA LEU A 114 -1.79 -8.26 9.27
C LEU A 114 -2.51 -9.48 9.84
N ARG A 115 -3.48 -10.00 9.09
CA ARG A 115 -4.17 -11.26 9.34
C ARG A 115 -3.82 -12.26 8.25
N LYS A 116 -4.04 -13.55 8.49
CA LYS A 116 -3.90 -14.56 7.43
C LYS A 116 -4.75 -14.14 6.21
N GLY A 117 -4.11 -14.10 5.05
CA GLY A 117 -4.67 -13.63 3.78
C GLY A 117 -4.50 -12.14 3.50
N SER A 118 -3.95 -11.33 4.41
CA SER A 118 -3.55 -9.94 4.10
C SER A 118 -2.56 -9.93 2.94
N VAL A 119 -2.80 -9.06 1.96
CA VAL A 119 -1.96 -8.96 0.76
C VAL A 119 -1.16 -7.67 0.80
N LEU A 120 0.16 -7.79 0.75
CA LEU A 120 1.07 -6.69 0.51
C LEU A 120 1.40 -6.68 -0.99
N LEU A 121 1.30 -5.51 -1.62
CA LEU A 121 1.77 -5.28 -2.99
C LEU A 121 2.77 -4.13 -2.95
N ALA A 122 4.02 -4.42 -3.27
CA ALA A 122 5.10 -3.44 -3.26
C ALA A 122 5.47 -3.05 -4.68
N ASP A 123 5.56 -1.75 -4.95
CA ASP A 123 5.99 -1.23 -6.24
C ASP A 123 7.50 -0.97 -6.31
N ASN A 124 8.03 -0.95 -7.52
CA ASN A 124 9.42 -0.67 -7.83
C ASN A 124 10.45 -1.54 -7.09
N VAL A 125 10.17 -2.84 -6.99
CA VAL A 125 11.05 -3.76 -6.26
C VAL A 125 12.35 -4.08 -6.99
N ILE A 126 12.45 -3.72 -8.28
CA ILE A 126 13.66 -3.85 -9.10
C ILE A 126 14.33 -2.49 -9.31
N THR A 127 13.57 -1.47 -9.74
CA THR A 127 14.13 -0.13 -10.04
C THR A 127 13.28 0.97 -9.41
N PRO A 128 13.73 1.68 -8.36
CA PRO A 128 15.10 1.74 -7.84
C PRO A 128 15.51 0.54 -6.96
N GLY A 129 14.56 -0.32 -6.59
CA GLY A 129 14.82 -1.56 -5.87
C GLY A 129 14.53 -1.48 -4.38
N ALA A 130 14.06 -2.59 -3.83
CA ALA A 130 13.79 -2.76 -2.39
C ALA A 130 14.42 -4.07 -1.87
N PRO A 131 15.76 -4.22 -1.92
CA PRO A 131 16.42 -5.50 -1.70
C PRO A 131 16.19 -6.08 -0.29
N GLU A 132 16.22 -5.24 0.74
CA GLU A 132 15.98 -5.69 2.12
C GLU A 132 14.54 -6.16 2.32
N PHE A 133 13.56 -5.51 1.68
CA PHE A 133 12.17 -5.95 1.69
C PHE A 133 12.02 -7.31 0.99
N ILE A 134 12.53 -7.44 -0.23
CA ILE A 134 12.47 -8.71 -1.00
C ILE A 134 13.14 -9.84 -0.21
N LYS A 135 14.34 -9.60 0.34
CA LYS A 135 15.05 -10.57 1.17
C LYS A 135 14.24 -10.94 2.41
N TYR A 136 13.59 -9.98 3.06
CA TYR A 136 12.77 -10.23 4.23
C TYR A 136 11.56 -11.13 3.90
N ILE A 137 10.72 -10.75 2.93
CA ILE A 137 9.48 -11.50 2.63
C ILE A 137 9.76 -12.88 2.02
N ARG A 138 10.79 -13.03 1.18
CA ARG A 138 11.10 -14.32 0.52
C ARG A 138 11.77 -15.33 1.45
N ASN A 139 12.46 -14.87 2.50
CA ASN A 139 13.07 -15.75 3.50
C ASN A 139 12.18 -15.95 4.74
N ASN A 140 10.99 -15.37 4.77
CA ASN A 140 10.06 -15.50 5.88
C ASN A 140 8.92 -16.46 5.51
N PRO A 141 8.80 -17.63 6.19
CA PRO A 141 7.78 -18.63 5.85
C PRO A 141 6.34 -18.16 6.09
N ARG A 142 6.15 -17.01 6.76
CA ARG A 142 4.85 -16.37 6.94
C ARG A 142 4.39 -15.61 5.70
N PHE A 143 5.15 -15.58 4.60
CA PHE A 143 4.74 -14.93 3.36
C PHE A 143 4.83 -15.89 2.16
N GLN A 144 3.79 -15.87 1.33
CA GLN A 144 3.82 -16.45 -0.01
C GLN A 144 4.00 -15.33 -1.03
N CYS A 145 5.12 -15.35 -1.76
CA CYS A 145 5.49 -14.28 -2.68
C CYS A 145 5.16 -14.64 -4.15
N THR A 146 4.80 -13.64 -4.94
CA THR A 146 4.62 -13.74 -6.40
C THR A 146 5.10 -12.46 -7.05
N ASN A 147 6.02 -12.57 -8.00
CA ASN A 147 6.57 -11.43 -8.73
C ASN A 147 5.72 -11.14 -9.98
N TYR A 148 5.52 -9.85 -10.29
CA TYR A 148 4.82 -9.37 -11.48
C TYR A 148 5.75 -8.44 -12.26
N PRO A 149 6.48 -8.97 -13.26
CA PRO A 149 7.33 -8.16 -14.13
C PRO A 149 6.53 -7.09 -14.89
N SER A 150 7.11 -5.90 -15.00
CA SER A 150 6.53 -4.74 -15.67
C SER A 150 7.66 -3.82 -16.18
N HIS A 151 7.32 -2.59 -16.52
CA HIS A 151 8.26 -1.52 -16.79
C HIS A 151 8.01 -0.36 -15.83
N LEU A 152 9.09 0.37 -15.51
CA LEU A 152 9.05 1.61 -14.75
C LEU A 152 8.15 2.63 -15.44
N GLU A 153 7.47 3.49 -14.67
CA GLU A 153 6.43 4.35 -15.21
C GLU A 153 6.96 5.23 -16.33
N TYR A 154 6.24 5.24 -17.45
CA TYR A 154 6.53 6.06 -18.63
C TYR A 154 7.88 5.76 -19.33
N MET A 155 8.60 4.70 -18.92
CA MET A 155 9.90 4.33 -19.48
C MET A 155 9.95 2.86 -19.93
N LYS A 156 10.89 2.53 -20.83
CA LYS A 156 11.18 1.14 -21.22
C LYS A 156 12.30 0.53 -20.37
N VAL A 157 12.23 0.76 -19.07
CA VAL A 157 13.19 0.22 -18.08
C VAL A 157 12.46 -0.89 -17.33
N GLU A 158 13.11 -2.04 -17.18
CA GLU A 158 12.52 -3.18 -16.46
C GLU A 158 12.25 -2.83 -15.00
N ASP A 159 11.09 -3.24 -14.52
CA ASP A 159 10.72 -3.14 -13.13
C ASP A 159 9.76 -4.29 -12.74
N ALA A 160 9.35 -4.36 -11.48
CA ALA A 160 8.31 -5.30 -11.07
C ALA A 160 7.55 -4.81 -9.83
N MET A 161 6.35 -5.35 -9.68
CA MET A 161 5.64 -5.36 -8.40
C MET A 161 5.80 -6.73 -7.74
N GLU A 162 5.96 -6.77 -6.42
CA GLU A 162 5.96 -8.01 -5.64
C GLU A 162 4.68 -8.11 -4.81
N LYS A 163 3.92 -9.20 -5.01
CA LYS A 163 2.80 -9.57 -4.13
C LYS A 163 3.31 -10.49 -3.04
N ALA A 164 3.03 -10.19 -1.78
CA ALA A 164 3.30 -11.05 -0.64
C ALA A 164 2.00 -11.29 0.15
N VAL A 165 1.52 -12.53 0.16
CA VAL A 165 0.34 -12.94 0.94
C VAL A 165 0.80 -13.40 2.31
N PHE A 166 0.31 -12.78 3.38
CA PHE A 166 0.63 -13.16 4.74
C PHE A 166 -0.12 -14.44 5.16
N LEU A 167 0.61 -15.45 5.63
CA LEU A 167 0.12 -16.80 5.91
C LEU A 167 -0.24 -17.02 7.39
N GLY A 168 0.13 -16.09 8.27
CA GLY A 168 -0.03 -16.18 9.73
C GLY A 168 1.24 -16.59 10.45
#